data_AF-A0A953IW87-F1
#
_entry.id   AF-A0A953IW87-F1
#
_cell.length_a   1.000
_cell.length_b   1.000
_cell.length_c   1.000
_cell.angle_alpha   90.00
_cell.angle_beta   90.00
_cell.angle_gamma   90.00
#
_symmetry.space_group_name_H-M   'P 1'
#
loop_
_entity.id
_entity.type
_entity.pdbx_description
1 polymer ?
#
loop_
_entity_poly.entity_id
_entity_poly.type
_entity_poly.pdbx_seq_one_letter_code
_entity_poly.pdbx_strand_id
1 'polypeptide(L)'
;CAIGTRPVDLLLMALERLGAKIEIEAGDVVADAPKGLRGAEIVFPKVTVGGTHVAVMAAVLANGTTVIENAAQEPEIKDVAECLVKMGAKISGAGTPRIVIEGVSKLGPTRHSVLPDRIETGTYAMAVAMTGGDVMLENARPELLQNALDVLADVGATVTSTNEGIRIVRNGSGLAPVNVTTEPFPGFPTDLQAQLMALMTRAKGMSRITETIFENRFMHVQELARLGARISLDGQTAMIEGVDRLKGAPVMATDLRASVSLVIAALAAEGETIVNRVYHLDRGFERLEEKLGACGAEVERISG
;
A
#
# COMPACT_ATOMS: atom_id res chain seq x y z
N CYS A 1 -16.02 4.55 -2.90
CA CYS A 1 -15.16 3.35 -2.76
C CYS A 1 -15.46 2.75 -1.38
N ALA A 2 -15.34 1.43 -1.19
CA ALA A 2 -15.71 0.78 0.08
C ALA A 2 -14.86 1.25 1.28
N ILE A 3 -13.61 1.66 1.04
CA ILE A 3 -12.67 2.09 2.09
C ILE A 3 -12.71 3.60 2.41
N GLY A 4 -13.59 4.38 1.75
CA GLY A 4 -13.70 5.82 1.97
C GLY A 4 -14.11 6.64 0.74
N THR A 5 -14.35 7.93 0.96
CA THR A 5 -14.51 8.90 -0.12
C THR A 5 -13.17 9.10 -0.83
N ARG A 6 -13.19 9.08 -2.16
CA ARG A 6 -11.99 9.23 -2.98
C ARG A 6 -12.32 10.20 -4.11
N PRO A 7 -12.50 11.49 -3.80
CA PRO A 7 -12.76 12.48 -4.83
C PRO A 7 -11.57 12.52 -5.80
N VAL A 8 -11.88 12.81 -7.06
CA VAL A 8 -10.88 12.99 -8.12
C VAL A 8 -10.51 14.47 -8.30
N ASP A 9 -11.01 15.33 -7.41
CA ASP A 9 -10.82 16.78 -7.41
C ASP A 9 -9.35 17.19 -7.58
N LEU A 10 -8.42 16.53 -6.88
CA LEU A 10 -7.00 16.85 -7.00
C LEU A 10 -6.37 16.40 -8.33
N LEU A 11 -6.93 15.39 -9.00
CA LEU A 11 -6.50 14.99 -10.34
C LEU A 11 -6.99 16.03 -11.36
N LEU A 12 -8.24 16.46 -11.24
CA LEU A 12 -8.83 17.49 -12.11
C LEU A 12 -8.12 18.83 -11.93
N MET A 13 -7.88 19.23 -10.68
CA MET A 13 -7.13 20.44 -10.33
C MET A 13 -5.75 20.47 -10.99
N ALA A 14 -5.04 19.34 -11.02
CA ALA A 14 -3.73 19.26 -11.67
C ALA A 14 -3.82 19.57 -13.18
N LEU A 15 -4.82 19.00 -13.87
CA LEU A 15 -5.04 19.25 -15.30
C LEU A 15 -5.49 20.69 -15.57
N GLU A 16 -6.40 21.23 -14.75
CA GLU A 16 -6.85 22.63 -14.86
C GLU A 16 -5.69 23.62 -14.69
N ARG A 17 -4.79 23.36 -13.74
CA ARG A 17 -3.59 24.19 -13.53
C ARG A 17 -2.68 24.18 -14.75
N LEU A 18 -2.59 23.05 -15.46
CA LEU A 18 -1.87 22.92 -16.73
C LEU A 18 -2.66 23.49 -17.93
N GLY A 19 -3.82 24.09 -17.70
CA GLY A 19 -4.60 24.79 -18.73
C GLY A 19 -5.66 23.95 -19.43
N ALA A 20 -5.97 22.74 -18.93
CA ALA A 20 -7.12 21.99 -19.42
C ALA A 20 -8.44 22.63 -18.95
N LYS A 21 -9.45 22.61 -19.81
CA LYS A 21 -10.85 22.86 -19.45
C LYS A 21 -11.48 21.52 -19.07
N ILE A 22 -12.05 21.45 -17.87
CA ILE A 22 -12.70 20.24 -17.37
C ILE A 22 -14.22 20.46 -17.34
N GLU A 23 -14.96 19.53 -17.92
CA GLU A 23 -16.43 19.46 -17.87
C GLU A 23 -16.86 18.07 -17.42
N ILE A 24 -17.99 18.00 -16.72
CA ILE A 24 -18.63 16.73 -16.36
C ILE A 24 -19.85 16.57 -17.23
N GLU A 25 -19.81 15.59 -18.14
CA GLU A 25 -20.88 15.31 -19.08
C GLU A 25 -21.37 13.89 -18.89
N ALA A 26 -22.67 13.72 -18.60
CA ALA A 26 -23.31 12.41 -18.42
C ALA A 26 -22.63 11.45 -17.42
N GLY A 27 -21.82 11.97 -16.49
CA GLY A 27 -21.07 11.18 -15.51
C GLY A 27 -19.61 10.92 -15.89
N ASP A 28 -19.18 11.37 -17.06
CA ASP A 28 -17.79 11.31 -17.53
C ASP A 28 -17.07 12.64 -17.30
N VAL A 29 -15.75 12.55 -17.08
CA VAL A 29 -14.86 13.71 -17.05
C VAL A 29 -14.34 13.95 -18.47
N VAL A 30 -14.69 15.10 -19.04
CA VAL A 30 -14.19 15.56 -20.33
C VAL A 30 -13.13 16.63 -20.09
N ALA A 31 -11.91 16.39 -20.57
CA ALA A 31 -10.76 17.29 -20.41
C ALA A 31 -10.24 17.75 -21.78
N ASP A 32 -10.32 19.05 -22.07
CA ASP A 32 -9.88 19.64 -23.34
C ASP A 32 -8.78 20.69 -23.15
N ALA A 33 -7.74 20.65 -23.98
CA ALA A 33 -6.65 21.62 -23.98
C ALA A 33 -6.33 22.03 -25.42
N PRO A 34 -7.15 22.91 -26.03
CA PRO A 34 -7.14 23.13 -27.48
C PRO A 34 -5.88 23.85 -27.97
N LYS A 35 -5.15 24.49 -27.05
CA LYS A 35 -3.84 25.13 -27.30
C LYS A 35 -2.67 24.29 -26.78
N GLY A 36 -2.93 23.04 -26.42
CA GLY A 36 -2.01 22.19 -25.65
C GLY A 36 -2.00 22.56 -24.17
N LEU A 37 -1.45 21.66 -23.36
CA LEU A 37 -1.16 21.93 -21.95
C LEU A 37 0.02 22.90 -21.83
N ARG A 38 0.08 23.66 -20.75
CA ARG A 38 1.15 24.61 -20.42
C ARG A 38 1.72 24.31 -19.04
N GLY A 39 3.01 24.61 -18.86
CA GLY A 39 3.66 24.53 -17.57
C GLY A 39 3.03 25.48 -16.56
N ALA A 40 2.96 25.07 -15.30
CA ALA A 40 2.37 25.83 -14.22
C ALA A 40 2.95 25.44 -12.85
N GLU A 41 2.68 26.25 -11.83
CA GLU A 41 2.87 25.85 -10.44
C GLU A 41 1.61 25.15 -9.93
N ILE A 42 1.80 23.96 -9.35
CA ILE A 42 0.75 23.11 -8.76
C ILE A 42 1.11 22.90 -7.30
N VAL A 43 0.34 23.49 -6.39
CA VAL A 43 0.51 23.29 -4.95
C VAL A 43 -0.65 22.44 -4.44
N PHE A 44 -0.39 21.18 -4.10
CA PHE A 44 -1.46 20.32 -3.59
C PHE A 44 -1.81 20.67 -2.13
N PRO A 45 -3.11 20.81 -1.79
CA PRO A 45 -3.53 21.14 -0.43
C PRO A 45 -3.29 19.98 0.56
N LYS A 46 -3.15 18.75 0.06
CA LYS A 46 -2.77 17.55 0.81
C LYS A 46 -2.01 16.61 -0.11
N VAL A 47 -1.18 15.75 0.46
CA VAL A 47 -0.44 14.74 -0.30
C VAL A 47 -1.42 13.83 -1.05
N THR A 48 -1.16 13.62 -2.34
CA THR A 48 -2.00 12.80 -3.21
C THR A 48 -1.17 12.04 -4.23
N VAL A 49 -1.14 10.71 -4.11
CA VAL A 49 -0.43 9.84 -5.06
C VAL A 49 -1.03 9.96 -6.46
N GLY A 50 -2.37 9.88 -6.55
CA GLY A 50 -3.07 9.97 -7.83
C GLY A 50 -2.92 11.34 -8.49
N GLY A 51 -3.08 12.42 -7.72
CA GLY A 51 -2.90 13.79 -8.24
C GLY A 51 -1.46 14.04 -8.70
N THR A 52 -0.47 13.57 -7.94
CA THR A 52 0.94 13.69 -8.31
C THR A 52 1.27 12.91 -9.58
N HIS A 53 0.80 11.66 -9.71
CA HIS A 53 0.96 10.88 -10.95
C HIS A 53 0.37 11.60 -12.16
N VAL A 54 -0.87 12.10 -12.06
CA VAL A 54 -1.53 12.83 -13.15
C VAL A 54 -0.75 14.09 -13.50
N ALA A 55 -0.35 14.89 -12.51
CA ALA A 55 0.43 16.11 -12.72
C ALA A 55 1.76 15.82 -13.41
N VAL A 56 2.52 14.82 -12.93
CA VAL A 56 3.80 14.41 -13.53
C VAL A 56 3.61 13.98 -14.97
N MET A 57 2.69 13.04 -15.24
CA MET A 57 2.48 12.51 -16.59
C MET A 57 1.95 13.56 -17.57
N ALA A 58 1.06 14.46 -17.13
CA ALA A 58 0.53 15.52 -17.99
C ALA A 58 1.58 16.60 -18.28
N ALA A 59 2.42 16.93 -17.31
CA ALA A 59 3.42 17.99 -17.44
C ALA A 59 4.58 17.64 -18.39
N VAL A 60 4.91 16.36 -18.58
CA VAL A 60 6.07 15.99 -19.43
C VAL A 60 5.95 16.44 -20.88
N LEU A 61 4.73 16.63 -21.41
CA LEU A 61 4.47 17.14 -22.76
C LEU A 61 3.83 18.54 -22.76
N ALA A 62 3.67 19.17 -21.59
CA ALA A 62 3.14 20.52 -21.51
C ALA A 62 4.16 21.56 -22.01
N ASN A 63 3.71 22.68 -22.56
CA ASN A 63 4.63 23.73 -23.00
C ASN A 63 5.13 24.56 -21.80
N GLY A 64 6.43 24.47 -21.50
CA GLY A 64 7.08 25.23 -20.43
C GLY A 64 7.48 24.36 -19.23
N THR A 65 7.72 25.02 -18.08
CA THR A 65 8.14 24.35 -16.85
C THR A 65 6.96 24.21 -15.89
N THR A 66 6.79 23.02 -15.33
CA THR A 66 5.86 22.75 -14.24
C THR A 66 6.62 22.53 -12.94
N VAL A 67 6.12 23.12 -11.87
CA VAL A 67 6.60 22.88 -10.50
C VAL A 67 5.44 22.31 -9.69
N ILE A 68 5.66 21.15 -9.09
CA ILE A 68 4.69 20.50 -8.19
C ILE A 68 5.24 20.62 -6.78
N GLU A 69 4.49 21.28 -5.89
CA GLU A 69 4.78 21.40 -4.46
C GLU A 69 3.82 20.53 -3.65
N ASN A 70 4.31 20.03 -2.52
CA ASN A 70 3.61 19.04 -1.68
C ASN A 70 3.26 17.75 -2.45
N ALA A 71 4.18 17.32 -3.31
CA ALA A 71 4.07 16.10 -4.09
C ALA A 71 4.13 14.85 -3.21
N ALA A 72 3.45 13.79 -3.66
CA ALA A 72 3.64 12.44 -3.14
C ALA A 72 5.09 11.97 -3.33
N GLN A 73 5.60 11.27 -2.32
CA GLN A 73 7.00 10.82 -2.25
C GLN A 73 7.13 9.30 -2.38
N GLU A 74 6.01 8.60 -2.54
CA GLU A 74 5.93 7.16 -2.66
C GLU A 74 6.91 6.64 -3.73
N PRO A 75 7.55 5.47 -3.51
CA PRO A 75 8.51 4.92 -4.47
C PRO A 75 7.95 4.76 -5.88
N GLU A 76 6.64 4.51 -5.97
CA GLU A 76 5.92 4.40 -7.24
C GLU A 76 5.91 5.72 -8.05
N ILE A 77 5.90 6.89 -7.39
CA ILE A 77 6.05 8.20 -8.06
C ILE A 77 7.42 8.30 -8.72
N LYS A 78 8.46 7.87 -7.99
CA LYS A 78 9.84 7.91 -8.46
C LYS A 78 10.05 6.94 -9.64
N ASP A 79 9.49 5.74 -9.57
CA ASP A 79 9.57 4.73 -10.63
C ASP A 79 8.94 5.22 -11.95
N VAL A 80 7.75 5.83 -11.88
CA VAL A 80 7.11 6.48 -13.04
C VAL A 80 7.98 7.60 -13.61
N ALA A 81 8.54 8.46 -12.75
CA ALA A 81 9.43 9.52 -13.18
C ALA A 81 10.70 8.98 -13.86
N GLU A 82 11.32 7.92 -13.32
CA GLU A 82 12.48 7.25 -13.91
C GLU A 82 12.15 6.62 -15.26
N CYS A 83 10.96 6.03 -15.41
CA CYS A 83 10.46 5.54 -16.69
C CYS A 83 10.32 6.68 -17.72
N LEU A 84 9.66 7.78 -17.34
CA LEU A 84 9.49 8.95 -18.19
C LEU A 84 10.83 9.58 -18.59
N VAL A 85 11.81 9.64 -17.68
CA VAL A 85 13.17 10.12 -17.98
C VAL A 85 13.86 9.20 -18.99
N LYS A 86 13.74 7.87 -18.86
CA LYS A 86 14.23 6.92 -19.87
C LYS A 86 13.54 7.08 -21.24
N MET A 87 12.32 7.63 -21.27
CA MET A 87 11.60 7.99 -22.48
C MET A 87 12.00 9.37 -23.04
N GLY A 88 12.86 10.13 -22.35
CA GLY A 88 13.34 11.45 -22.77
C GLY A 88 12.68 12.63 -22.09
N ALA A 89 11.84 12.42 -21.06
CA ALA A 89 11.33 13.50 -20.22
C ALA A 89 12.45 14.13 -19.39
N LYS A 90 12.24 15.38 -18.97
CA LYS A 90 13.14 16.11 -18.08
C LYS A 90 12.46 16.34 -16.73
N ILE A 91 12.77 15.49 -15.76
CA ILE A 91 12.15 15.50 -14.44
C ILE A 91 13.24 15.53 -13.38
N SER A 92 13.10 16.39 -12.38
CA SER A 92 13.98 16.46 -11.21
C SER A 92 13.18 16.55 -9.92
N GLY A 93 13.75 16.07 -8.81
CA GLY A 93 13.11 16.09 -7.49
C GLY A 93 12.05 15.00 -7.26
N ALA A 94 11.91 14.01 -8.16
CA ALA A 94 11.02 12.87 -7.94
C ALA A 94 11.41 12.07 -6.68
N GLY A 95 10.42 11.73 -5.86
CA GLY A 95 10.64 11.18 -4.51
C GLY A 95 10.91 12.22 -3.43
N THR A 96 10.77 13.51 -3.74
CA THR A 96 10.79 14.61 -2.76
C THR A 96 9.47 15.39 -2.83
N PRO A 97 9.16 16.27 -1.85
CA PRO A 97 7.92 17.06 -1.87
C PRO A 97 7.84 18.06 -3.03
N ARG A 98 8.94 18.29 -3.75
CA ARG A 98 9.04 19.26 -4.83
C ARG A 98 9.56 18.61 -6.11
N ILE A 99 8.70 18.55 -7.13
CA ILE A 99 9.05 17.98 -8.44
C ILE A 99 9.06 19.09 -9.49
N VAL A 100 10.13 19.18 -10.29
CA VAL A 100 10.24 20.12 -11.41
C VAL A 100 10.30 19.35 -12.71
N ILE A 101 9.43 19.71 -13.65
CA ILE A 101 9.34 19.09 -14.97
C ILE A 101 9.52 20.17 -16.04
N GLU A 102 10.51 20.01 -16.91
CA GLU A 102 10.59 20.77 -18.16
C GLU A 102 9.90 19.97 -19.25
N GLY A 103 8.82 20.52 -19.80
CA GLY A 103 8.08 19.84 -20.86
C GLY A 103 8.90 19.67 -22.14
N VAL A 104 8.70 18.53 -22.80
CA VAL A 104 9.37 18.14 -24.05
C VAL A 104 8.35 17.95 -25.16
N SER A 105 8.80 18.01 -26.42
CA SER A 105 7.90 17.92 -27.57
C SER A 105 7.43 16.50 -27.89
N LYS A 106 8.16 15.48 -27.43
CA LYS A 106 7.83 14.06 -27.64
C LYS A 106 8.57 13.17 -26.64
N LEU A 107 8.01 11.98 -26.42
CA LEU A 107 8.68 10.87 -25.73
C LEU A 107 9.03 9.76 -26.72
N GLY A 108 10.07 8.99 -26.40
CA GLY A 108 10.46 7.78 -27.12
C GLY A 108 10.04 6.50 -26.39
N PRO A 109 9.95 5.36 -27.11
CA PRO A 109 9.75 4.07 -26.46
C PRO A 109 10.98 3.69 -25.62
N THR A 110 10.76 2.97 -24.52
CA THR A 110 11.84 2.47 -23.66
C THR A 110 11.52 1.11 -23.06
N ARG A 111 12.52 0.47 -22.44
CA ARG A 111 12.34 -0.68 -21.55
C ARG A 111 12.60 -0.23 -20.12
N HIS A 112 11.69 -0.58 -19.22
CA HIS A 112 11.77 -0.24 -17.81
C HIS A 112 11.37 -1.45 -16.99
N SER A 113 12.18 -1.80 -15.99
CA SER A 113 11.85 -2.83 -15.00
C SER A 113 11.12 -2.18 -13.85
N VAL A 114 9.89 -2.60 -13.60
CA VAL A 114 9.07 -2.09 -12.49
C VAL A 114 9.71 -2.45 -11.15
N LEU A 115 9.65 -1.53 -10.19
CA LEU A 115 10.08 -1.81 -8.82
C LEU A 115 9.37 -3.04 -8.20
N PRO A 116 10.02 -3.74 -7.26
CA PRO A 116 9.36 -4.79 -6.47
C PRO A 116 8.15 -4.26 -5.69
N ASP A 117 7.09 -5.08 -5.55
CA ASP A 117 5.92 -4.71 -4.77
C ASP A 117 6.25 -4.70 -3.27
N ARG A 118 6.41 -3.50 -2.73
CA ARG A 118 6.71 -3.27 -1.32
C ARG A 118 5.55 -3.63 -0.39
N ILE A 119 4.30 -3.60 -0.86
CA ILE A 119 3.14 -3.99 -0.06
C ILE A 119 3.05 -5.51 0.01
N GLU A 120 3.34 -6.21 -1.09
CA GLU A 120 3.47 -7.66 -1.08
C GLU A 120 4.62 -8.10 -0.17
N THR A 121 5.79 -7.45 -0.27
CA THR A 121 6.94 -7.68 0.62
C THR A 121 6.54 -7.56 2.10
N GLY A 122 5.93 -6.43 2.49
CA GLY A 122 5.49 -6.22 3.87
C GLY A 122 4.43 -7.22 4.33
N THR A 123 3.56 -7.66 3.43
CA THR A 123 2.52 -8.67 3.70
C THR A 123 3.14 -10.01 4.07
N TYR A 124 4.09 -10.52 3.27
CA TYR A 124 4.76 -11.78 3.60
C TYR A 124 5.66 -11.66 4.83
N ALA A 125 6.31 -10.51 5.03
CA ALA A 125 7.09 -10.27 6.24
C ALA A 125 6.21 -10.38 7.50
N MET A 126 5.00 -9.81 7.45
CA MET A 126 4.01 -9.93 8.54
C MET A 126 3.43 -11.35 8.67
N ALA A 127 3.27 -12.10 7.58
CA ALA A 127 2.87 -13.50 7.63
C ALA A 127 3.91 -14.34 8.40
N VAL A 128 5.19 -14.17 8.08
CA VAL A 128 6.31 -14.85 8.76
C VAL A 128 6.39 -14.42 10.22
N ALA A 129 6.22 -13.12 10.52
CA ALA A 129 6.14 -12.65 11.89
C ALA A 129 4.95 -13.26 12.64
N MET A 130 3.79 -13.45 11.99
CA MET A 130 2.62 -14.05 12.61
C MET A 130 2.85 -15.52 12.95
N THR A 131 3.23 -16.33 11.97
CA THR A 131 3.38 -17.78 12.10
C THR A 131 4.66 -18.18 12.83
N GLY A 132 5.66 -17.31 12.83
CA GLY A 132 7.04 -17.68 13.06
C GLY A 132 7.65 -18.36 11.83
N GLY A 133 8.94 -18.64 11.88
CA GLY A 133 9.70 -19.22 10.78
C GLY A 133 10.89 -18.36 10.35
N ASP A 134 11.44 -18.70 9.19
CA ASP A 134 12.64 -18.10 8.60
C ASP A 134 12.49 -18.12 7.07
N VAL A 135 12.27 -16.95 6.48
CA VAL A 135 11.97 -16.81 5.04
C VAL A 135 12.82 -15.70 4.44
N MET A 136 13.33 -15.95 3.24
CA MET A 136 13.93 -14.93 2.38
C MET A 136 12.87 -14.36 1.44
N LEU A 137 12.65 -13.04 1.52
CA LEU A 137 11.85 -12.31 0.55
C LEU A 137 12.79 -11.84 -0.57
N GLU A 138 12.94 -12.68 -1.59
CA GLU A 138 13.84 -12.43 -2.73
C GLU A 138 13.44 -11.18 -3.50
N ASN A 139 14.44 -10.44 -4.00
CA ASN A 139 14.31 -9.18 -4.73
C ASN A 139 13.64 -8.03 -3.95
N ALA A 140 13.27 -8.24 -2.69
CA ALA A 140 12.74 -7.19 -1.84
C ALA A 140 13.80 -6.13 -1.56
N ARG A 141 13.38 -4.86 -1.59
CA ARG A 141 14.25 -3.71 -1.38
C ARG A 141 13.84 -2.94 -0.11
N PRO A 142 14.66 -2.95 0.96
CA PRO A 142 14.26 -2.43 2.26
C PRO A 142 13.94 -0.93 2.24
N GLU A 143 14.62 -0.16 1.40
CA GLU A 143 14.40 1.28 1.25
C GLU A 143 13.01 1.65 0.73
N LEU A 144 12.26 0.71 0.15
CA LEU A 144 10.90 0.94 -0.35
C LEU A 144 9.86 0.92 0.79
N LEU A 145 10.17 0.31 1.93
CA LEU A 145 9.22 0.13 3.05
C LEU A 145 9.86 0.19 4.44
N GLN A 146 10.99 0.90 4.59
CA GLN A 146 11.82 0.85 5.79
C GLN A 146 11.03 1.04 7.10
N ASN A 147 10.13 2.03 7.15
CA ASN A 147 9.31 2.26 8.35
C ASN A 147 8.47 1.03 8.76
N ALA A 148 7.91 0.29 7.80
CA ALA A 148 7.16 -0.93 8.08
C ALA A 148 8.07 -2.07 8.57
N LEU A 149 9.32 -2.13 8.09
CA LEU A 149 10.32 -3.08 8.58
C LEU A 149 10.79 -2.76 10.00
N ASP A 150 10.96 -1.47 10.30
CA ASP A 150 11.31 -1.00 11.65
C ASP A 150 10.21 -1.37 12.64
N VAL A 151 8.94 -1.13 12.29
CA VAL A 151 7.78 -1.58 13.08
C VAL A 151 7.79 -3.10 13.26
N LEU A 152 8.12 -3.87 12.22
CA LEU A 152 8.18 -5.32 12.32
C LEU A 152 9.31 -5.80 13.26
N ALA A 153 10.43 -5.07 13.30
CA ALA A 153 11.51 -5.31 14.23
C ALA A 153 11.08 -5.00 15.67
N ASP A 154 10.36 -3.89 15.91
CA ASP A 154 9.80 -3.54 17.21
C ASP A 154 8.78 -4.57 17.72
N VAL A 155 8.02 -5.18 16.82
CA VAL A 155 7.10 -6.29 17.13
C VAL A 155 7.86 -7.55 17.57
N GLY A 156 9.15 -7.68 17.24
CA GLY A 156 10.03 -8.76 17.68
C GLY A 156 10.44 -9.74 16.58
N ALA A 157 10.25 -9.39 15.31
CA ALA A 157 10.87 -10.13 14.20
C ALA A 157 12.32 -9.68 13.99
N THR A 158 13.19 -10.59 13.59
CA THR A 158 14.52 -10.22 13.07
C THR A 158 14.39 -9.92 11.59
N VAL A 159 14.71 -8.69 11.21
CA VAL A 159 14.74 -8.23 9.82
C VAL A 159 16.18 -8.04 9.41
N THR A 160 16.63 -8.75 8.37
CA THR A 160 18.01 -8.66 7.87
C THR A 160 18.02 -8.41 6.38
N SER A 161 18.50 -7.24 5.98
CA SER A 161 18.76 -6.93 4.57
C SER A 161 19.96 -7.73 4.08
N THR A 162 19.81 -8.32 2.89
CA THR A 162 20.87 -9.10 2.23
C THR A 162 21.01 -8.63 0.79
N ASN A 163 21.99 -9.17 0.06
CA ASN A 163 22.15 -8.89 -1.36
C ASN A 163 21.05 -9.51 -2.24
N GLU A 164 20.33 -10.52 -1.73
CA GLU A 164 19.30 -11.26 -2.46
C GLU A 164 17.89 -10.74 -2.17
N GLY A 165 17.73 -9.96 -1.10
CA GLY A 165 16.44 -9.46 -0.63
C GLY A 165 16.43 -9.23 0.87
N ILE A 166 15.29 -9.48 1.51
CA ILE A 166 15.11 -9.25 2.95
C ILE A 166 14.79 -10.58 3.63
N ARG A 167 15.63 -11.00 4.58
CA ARG A 167 15.38 -12.17 5.42
C ARG A 167 14.54 -11.76 6.64
N ILE A 168 13.45 -12.48 6.86
CA ILE A 168 12.55 -12.30 8.01
C ILE A 168 12.60 -13.57 8.85
N VAL A 169 12.90 -13.42 10.13
CA VAL A 169 12.95 -14.55 11.07
C VAL A 169 12.18 -14.20 12.34
N ARG A 170 11.33 -15.11 12.81
CA ARG A 170 10.81 -15.05 14.17
C ARG A 170 10.64 -16.46 14.73
N ASN A 171 11.40 -16.80 15.76
CA ASN A 171 11.27 -18.06 16.49
C ASN A 171 11.40 -17.81 17.99
N GLY A 172 10.45 -18.31 18.78
CA GLY A 172 10.51 -18.29 20.25
C GLY A 172 10.18 -16.97 20.95
N SER A 173 10.39 -15.80 20.34
CA SER A 173 9.93 -14.51 20.87
C SER A 173 8.41 -14.35 20.69
N GLY A 174 7.70 -13.95 21.74
CA GLY A 174 6.31 -13.49 21.61
C GLY A 174 6.26 -12.17 20.84
N LEU A 175 5.09 -11.83 20.29
CA LEU A 175 4.89 -10.57 19.58
C LEU A 175 4.70 -9.43 20.59
N ALA A 176 5.47 -8.35 20.46
CA ALA A 176 5.29 -7.14 21.25
C ALA A 176 4.18 -6.26 20.63
N PRO A 177 3.37 -5.60 21.47
CA PRO A 177 2.38 -4.65 20.97
C PRO A 177 3.06 -3.36 20.48
N VAL A 178 2.47 -2.72 19.47
CA VAL A 178 2.97 -1.45 18.91
C VAL A 178 1.88 -0.39 18.79
N ASN A 179 2.33 0.87 18.71
CA ASN A 179 1.48 2.00 18.39
C ASN A 179 1.91 2.57 17.04
N VAL A 180 1.02 2.53 16.05
CA VAL A 180 1.31 2.95 14.68
C VAL A 180 0.26 3.94 14.20
N THR A 181 0.72 5.00 13.54
CA THR A 181 -0.12 5.94 12.79
C THR A 181 0.27 5.81 11.32
N THR A 182 -0.71 5.58 10.45
CA THR A 182 -0.45 5.58 9.00
C THR A 182 -0.14 6.99 8.54
N GLU A 183 0.80 7.14 7.61
CA GLU A 183 1.21 8.45 7.08
C GLU A 183 1.60 8.29 5.59
N PRO A 184 1.64 9.38 4.80
CA PRO A 184 2.25 9.36 3.48
C PRO A 184 3.72 8.91 3.56
N PHE A 185 4.25 8.34 2.47
CA PHE A 185 5.65 7.92 2.44
C PHE A 185 6.60 9.09 2.81
N PRO A 186 7.62 8.89 3.66
CA PRO A 186 8.20 7.61 4.12
C PRO A 186 7.60 7.00 5.40
N GLY A 187 6.47 7.53 5.90
CA GLY A 187 5.81 6.98 7.08
C GLY A 187 5.15 5.61 6.86
N PHE A 188 4.47 5.10 7.88
CA PHE A 188 3.87 3.76 7.81
C PHE A 188 2.76 3.71 6.76
N PRO A 189 2.85 2.82 5.75
CA PRO A 189 1.90 2.83 4.65
C PRO A 189 0.54 2.28 5.11
N THR A 190 -0.52 3.04 4.86
CA THR A 190 -1.91 2.62 5.07
C THR A 190 -2.24 1.28 4.37
N ASP A 191 -1.51 0.93 3.31
CA ASP A 191 -1.67 -0.34 2.59
C ASP A 191 -1.18 -1.59 3.34
N LEU A 192 -0.40 -1.43 4.42
CA LEU A 192 0.01 -2.50 5.34
C LEU A 192 -0.75 -2.47 6.68
N GLN A 193 -1.68 -1.51 6.85
CA GLN A 193 -2.42 -1.31 8.09
C GLN A 193 -3.22 -2.55 8.50
N ALA A 194 -3.94 -3.17 7.56
CA ALA A 194 -4.79 -4.32 7.85
C ALA A 194 -3.97 -5.56 8.23
N GLN A 195 -2.86 -5.79 7.55
CA GLN A 195 -1.93 -6.89 7.79
C GLN A 195 -1.27 -6.74 9.17
N LEU A 196 -0.85 -5.52 9.54
CA LEU A 196 -0.34 -5.23 10.88
C LEU A 196 -1.42 -5.48 11.94
N MET A 197 -2.66 -5.05 11.70
CA MET A 197 -3.76 -5.30 12.63
C MET A 197 -3.95 -6.80 12.88
N ALA A 198 -3.94 -7.63 11.83
CA ALA A 198 -4.01 -9.08 11.97
C ALA A 198 -2.86 -9.59 12.84
N LEU A 199 -1.62 -9.18 12.60
CA LEU A 199 -0.46 -9.54 13.42
C LEU A 199 -0.65 -9.16 14.90
N MET A 200 -1.18 -7.96 15.16
CA MET A 200 -1.39 -7.45 16.52
C MET A 200 -2.46 -8.21 17.31
N THR A 201 -3.34 -8.96 16.64
CA THR A 201 -4.29 -9.84 17.34
C THR A 201 -3.60 -10.95 18.16
N ARG A 202 -2.30 -11.22 17.93
CA ARG A 202 -1.50 -12.20 18.69
C ARG A 202 -0.38 -11.55 19.54
N ALA A 203 -0.36 -10.22 19.64
CA ALA A 203 0.60 -9.50 20.48
C ALA A 203 0.33 -9.69 21.98
N LYS A 204 1.37 -9.61 22.81
CA LYS A 204 1.24 -9.66 24.28
C LYS A 204 0.97 -8.27 24.83
N GLY A 205 -0.29 -7.83 24.76
CA GLY A 205 -0.74 -6.56 25.34
C GLY A 205 -1.68 -5.79 24.42
N MET A 206 -1.74 -4.47 24.63
CA MET A 206 -2.59 -3.54 23.88
C MET A 206 -1.80 -2.83 22.80
N SER A 207 -2.23 -2.96 21.55
CA SER A 207 -1.70 -2.21 20.41
C SER A 207 -2.68 -1.13 19.98
N ARG A 208 -2.17 -0.08 19.35
CA ARG A 208 -2.97 1.01 18.79
C ARG A 208 -2.61 1.24 17.33
N ILE A 209 -3.60 1.30 16.46
CA ILE A 209 -3.43 1.66 15.05
C ILE A 209 -4.32 2.87 14.75
N THR A 210 -3.73 3.96 14.27
CA THR A 210 -4.46 5.17 13.83
C THR A 210 -4.36 5.30 12.32
N GLU A 211 -5.50 5.26 11.63
CA GLU A 211 -5.59 5.42 10.17
C GLU A 211 -5.90 6.89 9.83
N THR A 212 -5.03 7.55 9.07
CA THR A 212 -5.15 8.99 8.75
C THR A 212 -5.34 9.27 7.25
N ILE A 213 -5.20 8.24 6.41
CA ILE A 213 -5.26 8.35 4.96
C ILE A 213 -6.68 8.03 4.46
N PHE A 214 -7.33 7.02 5.03
CA PHE A 214 -8.67 6.57 4.62
C PHE A 214 -9.65 6.45 5.78
N GLU A 215 -10.74 7.21 5.68
CA GLU A 215 -11.76 7.35 6.74
C GLU A 215 -12.43 6.02 7.16
N ASN A 216 -12.57 5.05 6.24
CA ASN A 216 -13.34 3.82 6.45
C ASN A 216 -12.51 2.55 6.17
N ARG A 217 -11.25 2.49 6.61
CA ARG A 217 -10.36 1.35 6.32
C ARG A 217 -10.41 0.17 7.31
N PHE A 218 -11.28 0.21 8.33
CA PHE A 218 -11.39 -0.85 9.34
C PHE A 218 -12.45 -1.93 9.07
N MET A 219 -12.88 -2.10 7.81
CA MET A 219 -13.95 -3.06 7.46
C MET A 219 -13.62 -4.53 7.80
N HIS A 220 -12.33 -4.88 7.88
CA HIS A 220 -11.84 -6.21 8.24
C HIS A 220 -11.99 -6.56 9.73
N VAL A 221 -12.25 -5.57 10.60
CA VAL A 221 -12.31 -5.77 12.07
C VAL A 221 -13.39 -6.78 12.45
N GLN A 222 -14.57 -6.71 11.82
CA GLN A 222 -15.66 -7.64 12.13
C GLN A 222 -15.32 -9.08 11.72
N GLU A 223 -14.58 -9.24 10.63
CA GLU A 223 -14.16 -10.56 10.15
C GLU A 223 -13.02 -11.14 11.01
N LEU A 224 -12.08 -10.31 11.48
CA LEU A 224 -11.10 -10.73 12.49
C LEU A 224 -11.76 -11.10 13.83
N ALA A 225 -12.82 -10.39 14.23
CA ALA A 225 -13.57 -10.72 15.44
C ALA A 225 -14.24 -12.11 15.36
N ARG A 226 -14.64 -12.56 14.16
CA ARG A 226 -15.14 -13.93 13.93
C ARG A 226 -14.07 -14.99 14.20
N LEU A 227 -12.79 -14.65 14.02
CA LEU A 227 -11.64 -15.50 14.39
C LEU A 227 -11.29 -15.41 15.88
N GLY A 228 -12.04 -14.63 16.68
CA GLY A 228 -11.82 -14.45 18.11
C GLY A 228 -10.92 -13.27 18.49
N ALA A 229 -10.58 -12.40 17.54
CA ALA A 229 -9.82 -11.18 17.83
C ALA A 229 -10.61 -10.20 18.71
N ARG A 230 -9.91 -9.47 19.59
CA ARG A 230 -10.48 -8.41 20.44
C ARG A 230 -10.02 -7.05 19.95
N ILE A 231 -10.89 -6.37 19.22
CA ILE A 231 -10.60 -5.07 18.60
C ILE A 231 -11.75 -4.13 18.92
N SER A 232 -11.43 -2.94 19.43
CA SER A 232 -12.38 -1.84 19.58
C SER A 232 -11.99 -0.67 18.69
N LEU A 233 -13.00 0.02 18.16
CA LEU A 233 -12.84 1.17 17.27
C LEU A 233 -13.30 2.44 17.98
N ASP A 234 -12.49 3.48 17.88
CA ASP A 234 -12.80 4.85 18.31
C ASP A 234 -12.40 5.82 17.20
N GLY A 235 -13.39 6.19 16.37
CA GLY A 235 -13.19 7.00 15.17
C GLY A 235 -12.17 6.37 14.21
N GLN A 236 -11.04 7.04 14.04
CA GLN A 236 -9.93 6.62 13.17
C GLN A 236 -8.88 5.75 13.90
N THR A 237 -9.11 5.42 15.17
CA THR A 237 -8.22 4.59 15.98
C THR A 237 -8.83 3.20 16.20
N ALA A 238 -8.03 2.16 16.00
CA ALA A 238 -8.30 0.81 16.47
C ALA A 238 -7.41 0.47 17.67
N MET A 239 -8.01 -0.05 18.73
CA MET A 239 -7.33 -0.62 19.88
C MET A 239 -7.44 -2.15 19.79
N ILE A 240 -6.29 -2.83 19.80
CA ILE A 240 -6.21 -4.28 19.62
C ILE A 240 -5.66 -4.89 20.91
N GLU A 241 -6.48 -5.68 21.59
CA GLU A 241 -6.04 -6.53 22.69
C GLU A 241 -5.62 -7.87 22.08
N GLY A 242 -4.33 -8.19 22.14
CA GLY A 242 -3.88 -9.47 21.61
C GLY A 242 -4.38 -10.66 22.44
N VAL A 243 -4.68 -11.76 21.77
CA VAL A 243 -5.26 -12.97 22.34
C VAL A 243 -4.28 -14.14 22.22
N ASP A 244 -4.38 -15.09 23.15
CA ASP A 244 -3.52 -16.27 23.14
C ASP A 244 -3.73 -17.15 21.91
N ARG A 245 -4.96 -17.18 21.37
CA ARG A 245 -5.40 -18.06 20.28
C ARG A 245 -6.46 -17.39 19.42
N LEU A 246 -6.35 -17.58 18.11
CA LEU A 246 -7.45 -17.36 17.17
C LEU A 246 -8.09 -18.72 16.83
N LYS A 247 -9.35 -18.70 16.40
CA LYS A 247 -10.09 -19.90 16.00
C LYS A 247 -10.55 -19.76 14.56
N GLY A 248 -10.36 -20.79 13.76
CA GLY A 248 -10.80 -20.81 12.38
C GLY A 248 -12.31 -20.68 12.26
N ALA A 249 -12.76 -19.91 11.27
CA ALA A 249 -14.17 -19.68 10.98
C ALA A 249 -14.37 -19.30 9.50
N PRO A 250 -15.59 -19.42 8.96
CA PRO A 250 -15.91 -18.80 7.68
C PRO A 250 -15.89 -17.27 7.80
N VAL A 251 -15.12 -16.61 6.93
CA VAL A 251 -14.96 -15.15 6.85
C VAL A 251 -15.14 -14.64 5.41
N MET A 252 -15.33 -13.34 5.24
CA MET A 252 -15.57 -12.69 3.94
C MET A 252 -14.56 -11.58 3.65
N ALA A 253 -13.89 -11.68 2.50
CA ALA A 253 -13.08 -10.60 1.94
C ALA A 253 -13.93 -9.36 1.61
N THR A 254 -13.49 -8.17 2.07
CA THR A 254 -14.17 -6.88 1.83
C THR A 254 -13.44 -5.97 0.85
N ASP A 255 -12.10 -6.05 0.82
CA ASP A 255 -11.21 -5.31 -0.08
C ASP A 255 -9.85 -6.00 -0.16
N LEU A 256 -8.97 -5.55 -1.05
CA LEU A 256 -7.69 -6.21 -1.35
C LEU A 256 -6.83 -6.45 -0.08
N ARG A 257 -6.63 -5.43 0.76
CA ARG A 257 -5.71 -5.53 1.91
C ARG A 257 -6.39 -6.15 3.13
N ALA A 258 -7.69 -5.90 3.31
CA ALA A 258 -8.51 -6.64 4.26
C ALA A 258 -8.50 -8.16 3.99
N SER A 259 -8.55 -8.55 2.73
CA SER A 259 -8.59 -9.97 2.37
C SER A 259 -7.32 -10.70 2.80
N VAL A 260 -6.15 -10.10 2.54
CA VAL A 260 -4.87 -10.76 2.88
C VAL A 260 -4.59 -10.72 4.38
N SER A 261 -5.12 -9.74 5.12
CA SER A 261 -5.02 -9.74 6.58
C SER A 261 -5.81 -10.89 7.21
N LEU A 262 -6.95 -11.27 6.64
CA LEU A 262 -7.69 -12.47 7.06
C LEU A 262 -6.90 -13.76 6.79
N VAL A 263 -6.17 -13.83 5.67
CA VAL A 263 -5.27 -14.96 5.40
C VAL A 263 -4.15 -15.01 6.45
N ILE A 264 -3.50 -13.89 6.77
CA ILE A 264 -2.46 -13.83 7.82
C ILE A 264 -3.01 -14.31 9.17
N ALA A 265 -4.22 -13.86 9.55
CA ALA A 265 -4.86 -14.30 10.78
C ALA A 265 -5.20 -15.80 10.77
N ALA A 266 -5.69 -16.31 9.63
CA ALA A 266 -6.02 -17.72 9.43
C ALA A 266 -4.80 -18.64 9.59
N LEU A 267 -3.63 -18.24 9.08
CA LEU A 267 -2.38 -19.00 9.20
C LEU A 267 -1.97 -19.28 10.66
N ALA A 268 -2.46 -18.48 11.61
CA ALA A 268 -2.19 -18.65 13.04
C ALA A 268 -3.41 -19.13 13.85
N ALA A 269 -4.56 -19.35 13.19
CA ALA A 269 -5.79 -19.76 13.85
C ALA A 269 -5.82 -21.28 14.06
N GLU A 270 -6.46 -21.71 15.15
CA GLU A 270 -6.70 -23.13 15.41
C GLU A 270 -7.89 -23.61 14.58
N GLY A 271 -7.71 -24.68 13.81
CA GLY A 271 -8.76 -25.26 12.96
C GLY A 271 -8.82 -24.63 11.57
N GLU A 272 -9.92 -24.87 10.87
CA GLU A 272 -10.08 -24.48 9.46
C GLU A 272 -10.72 -23.09 9.32
N THR A 273 -10.18 -22.27 8.41
CA THR A 273 -10.75 -20.97 8.02
C THR A 273 -11.11 -21.00 6.55
N ILE A 274 -12.36 -20.65 6.21
CA ILE A 274 -12.80 -20.51 4.82
C ILE A 274 -12.92 -19.02 4.50
N VAL A 275 -12.02 -18.50 3.66
CA VAL A 275 -12.05 -17.11 3.19
C VAL A 275 -12.86 -17.03 1.90
N ASN A 276 -14.04 -16.40 1.97
CA ASN A 276 -14.92 -16.22 0.81
C ASN A 276 -14.66 -14.89 0.10
N ARG A 277 -15.13 -14.77 -1.16
CA ARG A 277 -14.99 -13.55 -2.02
C ARG A 277 -13.55 -13.16 -2.34
N VAL A 278 -12.69 -14.17 -2.57
CA VAL A 278 -11.25 -14.01 -2.82
C VAL A 278 -10.89 -13.22 -4.09
N TYR A 279 -11.84 -12.87 -4.96
CA TYR A 279 -11.59 -12.01 -6.13
C TYR A 279 -10.98 -10.64 -5.76
N HIS A 280 -11.14 -10.21 -4.51
CA HIS A 280 -10.45 -9.03 -3.99
C HIS A 280 -8.92 -9.22 -3.88
N LEU A 281 -8.43 -10.42 -3.56
CA LEU A 281 -7.00 -10.76 -3.47
C LEU A 281 -6.34 -10.75 -4.85
N ASP A 282 -7.03 -11.29 -5.85
CA ASP A 282 -6.51 -11.46 -7.22
C ASP A 282 -6.17 -10.13 -7.90
N ARG A 283 -6.67 -9.02 -7.35
CA ARG A 283 -6.35 -7.66 -7.81
C ARG A 283 -4.94 -7.19 -7.44
N GLY A 284 -4.24 -7.87 -6.53
CA GLY A 284 -2.94 -7.40 -6.05
C GLY A 284 -2.05 -8.45 -5.38
N PHE A 285 -2.42 -9.73 -5.40
CA PHE A 285 -1.56 -10.83 -5.00
C PHE A 285 -1.64 -11.94 -6.04
N GLU A 286 -0.52 -12.24 -6.67
CA GLU A 286 -0.40 -13.30 -7.66
C GLU A 286 -0.05 -14.63 -6.98
N ARG A 287 -0.87 -15.67 -7.23
CA ARG A 287 -0.63 -17.06 -6.78
C ARG A 287 -0.27 -17.14 -5.29
N LEU A 288 -1.02 -16.41 -4.47
CA LEU A 288 -0.78 -16.27 -3.03
C LEU A 288 -0.69 -17.64 -2.34
N GLU A 289 -1.62 -18.53 -2.64
CA GLU A 289 -1.69 -19.88 -2.11
C GLU A 289 -0.45 -20.71 -2.46
N GLU A 290 0.11 -20.54 -3.65
CA GLU A 290 1.30 -21.27 -4.07
C GLU A 290 2.56 -20.76 -3.39
N LYS A 291 2.69 -19.44 -3.23
CA LYS A 291 3.81 -18.81 -2.52
C LYS A 291 3.80 -19.20 -1.04
N LEU A 292 2.62 -19.17 -0.39
CA LEU A 292 2.47 -19.58 1.00
C LEU A 292 2.67 -21.09 1.17
N GLY A 293 2.11 -21.91 0.28
CA GLY A 293 2.26 -23.37 0.30
C GLY A 293 3.72 -23.82 0.11
N ALA A 294 4.48 -23.13 -0.76
CA ALA A 294 5.92 -23.36 -0.92
C ALA A 294 6.73 -23.09 0.37
N CYS A 295 6.19 -22.27 1.28
CA CYS A 295 6.76 -22.00 2.61
C CYS A 295 6.19 -22.91 3.71
N GLY A 296 5.39 -23.93 3.37
CA GLY A 296 4.85 -24.91 4.30
C GLY A 296 3.49 -24.57 4.91
N ALA A 297 2.80 -23.53 4.42
CA ALA A 297 1.43 -23.26 4.84
C ALA A 297 0.45 -24.30 4.25
N GLU A 298 -0.48 -24.79 5.07
CA GLU A 298 -1.61 -25.59 4.61
C GLU A 298 -2.70 -24.65 4.09
N VAL A 299 -2.65 -24.34 2.79
CA VAL A 299 -3.58 -23.44 2.12
C VAL A 299 -3.94 -24.00 0.75
N GLU A 300 -5.23 -23.94 0.41
CA GLU A 300 -5.74 -24.36 -0.88
C GLU A 300 -6.76 -23.35 -1.42
N ARG A 301 -6.77 -23.19 -2.75
CA ARG A 301 -7.81 -22.44 -3.45
C ARG A 301 -8.83 -23.43 -4.00
N ILE A 302 -10.01 -23.44 -3.40
CA ILE A 302 -11.13 -24.30 -3.84
C ILE A 302 -11.86 -23.61 -4.98
N SER A 303 -11.99 -24.30 -6.11
CA SER A 303 -12.83 -23.84 -7.23
C SER A 303 -14.30 -24.16 -6.90
N GLY A 304 -15.13 -23.12 -6.80
CA GLY A 304 -16.59 -23.22 -6.65
C GLY A 304 -17.33 -22.97 -7.95
#